data_AF-A0A5K1K5T3-F1
#
_entry.id   AF-A0A5K1K5T3-F1
#
_cell.length_a   1.000
_cell.length_b   1.000
_cell.length_c   1.000
_cell.angle_alpha   90.00
_cell.angle_beta   90.00
_cell.angle_gamma   90.00
#
_symmetry.space_group_name_H-M   'P 1'
#
loop_
_entity.id
_entity.type
_entity.pdbx_description
1 polymer ?
#
loop_
_entity_poly.entity_id
_entity_poly.type
_entity_poly.pdbx_seq_one_letter_code
_entity_poly.pdbx_strand_id
1 'polypeptide(L)'
;VRITTADYFAVGSVIVFDANHLPYGCSVWPAFWTKGENWPIGGEVDIIEGVNLMNHNQMALHAESGCTQATSVTQSGTTGGTNCTDGSGCTVAENQSNSYGEGFANAGGGVWATQFDESGI
;
A
#
# COMPACT_ATOMS: atom_id res chain seq x y z
N VAL A 1 9.53 -3.85 15.39
CA VAL A 1 10.67 -4.34 14.57
C VAL A 1 10.47 -3.90 13.13
N ARG A 2 11.54 -3.76 12.35
CA ARG A 2 11.47 -3.57 10.89
C ARG A 2 12.18 -4.75 10.24
N ILE A 3 11.48 -5.46 9.35
CA ILE A 3 12.02 -6.59 8.60
C ILE A 3 12.05 -6.18 7.13
N THR A 4 13.13 -6.49 6.44
CA THR A 4 13.30 -6.18 5.01
C THR A 4 13.89 -7.41 4.35
N THR A 5 13.33 -7.80 3.20
CA THR A 5 13.86 -8.91 2.41
C THR A 5 15.28 -8.62 1.97
N ALA A 6 16.09 -9.66 1.80
CA ALA A 6 17.39 -9.52 1.16
C ALA A 6 17.25 -9.41 -0.37
N ASP A 7 16.19 -10.00 -0.92
CA ASP A 7 15.92 -10.04 -2.36
C ASP A 7 15.09 -8.84 -2.82
N TYR A 8 15.30 -8.49 -4.09
CA TYR A 8 14.50 -7.56 -4.86
C TYR A 8 13.71 -8.30 -5.94
N PHE A 9 12.51 -7.81 -6.24
CA PHE A 9 11.59 -8.42 -7.18
C PHE A 9 11.49 -7.57 -8.44
N ALA A 10 11.64 -8.21 -9.60
CA ALA A 10 11.62 -7.53 -10.89
C ALA A 10 10.19 -7.13 -11.30
N VAL A 11 10.08 -6.21 -12.25
CA VAL A 11 8.83 -5.95 -12.97
C VAL A 11 8.30 -7.25 -13.58
N GLY A 12 6.98 -7.45 -13.55
CA GLY A 12 6.28 -8.68 -13.87
C GLY A 12 6.04 -9.60 -12.66
N SER A 13 6.45 -9.19 -11.44
CA SER A 13 6.23 -9.95 -10.22
C SER A 13 4.82 -9.74 -9.64
N VAL A 14 4.32 -10.76 -8.96
CA VAL A 14 3.14 -10.66 -8.10
C VAL A 14 3.56 -10.95 -6.67
N ILE A 15 3.31 -10.00 -5.77
CA ILE A 15 3.55 -10.12 -4.34
C ILE A 15 2.22 -10.48 -3.69
N VAL A 16 2.20 -11.56 -2.90
CA VAL A 16 1.01 -12.01 -2.17
C VAL A 16 1.33 -12.06 -0.69
N PHE A 17 0.54 -11.33 0.10
CA PHE A 17 0.64 -11.29 1.55
C PHE A 17 -0.67 -11.79 2.18
N ASP A 18 -0.62 -13.01 2.72
CA ASP A 18 -1.71 -13.63 3.48
C ASP A 18 -1.45 -13.43 4.97
N ALA A 19 -2.38 -12.78 5.65
CA ALA A 19 -2.26 -12.49 7.07
C ALA A 19 -3.60 -12.67 7.79
N ASN A 20 -3.55 -13.35 8.94
CA ASN A 20 -4.69 -13.45 9.84
C ASN A 20 -4.94 -12.17 10.66
N HIS A 21 -3.94 -11.32 10.83
CA HIS A 21 -4.02 -10.13 11.67
C HIS A 21 -2.99 -9.06 11.25
N LEU A 22 -3.40 -7.79 11.31
CA LEU A 22 -2.54 -6.63 11.11
C LEU A 22 -2.50 -5.81 12.40
N PRO A 23 -1.39 -5.16 12.80
CA PRO A 23 -1.40 -4.29 13.97
C PRO A 23 -2.36 -3.10 13.78
N TYR A 24 -3.05 -2.67 14.83
CA TYR A 24 -3.87 -1.46 14.83
C TYR A 24 -4.04 -0.92 16.26
N GLY A 25 -4.40 0.35 16.41
CA GLY A 25 -4.64 0.98 17.71
C GLY A 25 -4.08 2.40 17.80
N CYS A 26 -4.36 3.09 18.91
CA CYS A 26 -3.83 4.43 19.15
C CYS A 26 -2.29 4.45 19.06
N SER A 27 -1.75 5.42 18.32
CA SER A 27 -0.29 5.58 18.11
C SER A 27 0.40 4.42 17.40
N VAL A 28 -0.35 3.53 16.75
CA VAL A 28 0.19 2.47 15.89
C VAL A 28 0.25 2.97 14.45
N TRP A 29 1.37 2.72 13.77
CA TRP A 29 1.55 2.97 12.34
C TRP A 29 2.28 1.77 11.73
N PRO A 30 1.55 0.72 11.33
CA PRO A 30 2.14 -0.44 10.68
C PRO A 30 2.11 -0.28 9.17
N ALA A 31 3.06 -0.93 8.51
CA ALA A 31 3.09 -0.98 7.06
C ALA A 31 3.60 -2.34 6.56
N PHE A 32 3.01 -2.81 5.46
CA PHE A 32 3.59 -3.81 4.58
C PHE A 32 3.73 -3.16 3.20
N TRP A 33 4.98 -2.97 2.79
CA TRP A 33 5.32 -2.09 1.68
C TRP A 33 6.61 -2.55 0.99
N THR A 34 6.85 -2.01 -0.19
CA THR A 34 8.06 -2.27 -0.99
C THR A 34 8.83 -0.99 -1.24
N LYS A 35 10.15 -1.12 -1.45
CA LYS A 35 11.03 0.00 -1.81
C LYS A 35 12.01 -0.40 -2.89
N GLY A 36 12.35 0.55 -3.75
CA GLY A 36 13.48 0.38 -4.67
C GLY A 36 14.83 0.25 -3.94
N GLU A 37 15.85 -0.21 -4.67
CA GLU A 37 17.22 -0.33 -4.15
C GLU A 37 17.73 1.01 -3.60
N ASN A 38 17.51 2.09 -4.34
CA ASN A 38 17.94 3.46 -4.01
C ASN A 38 16.81 4.28 -3.39
N TRP A 39 16.17 3.79 -2.33
CA TRP A 39 15.09 4.53 -1.66
C TRP A 39 15.59 5.88 -1.07
N PRO A 40 14.85 7.00 -1.24
CA PRO A 40 13.49 7.10 -1.80
C PRO A 40 13.41 7.23 -3.34
N ILE A 41 14.54 7.46 -4.01
CA ILE A 41 14.60 7.70 -5.47
C ILE A 41 14.04 6.51 -6.27
N GLY A 42 14.28 5.29 -5.80
CA GLY A 42 13.75 4.06 -6.41
C GLY A 42 12.24 3.84 -6.24
N GLY A 43 11.55 4.79 -5.60
CA GLY A 43 10.12 4.70 -5.31
C GLY A 43 9.77 3.75 -4.16
N GLU A 44 8.49 3.78 -3.82
CA GLU A 44 7.87 3.01 -2.76
C GLU A 44 6.41 2.69 -3.11
N VAL A 45 5.98 1.50 -2.69
CA VAL A 45 4.61 0.98 -2.88
C VAL A 45 4.10 0.55 -1.52
N ASP A 46 3.18 1.32 -0.96
CA ASP A 46 2.53 1.02 0.31
C ASP A 46 1.29 0.18 0.03
N ILE A 47 1.43 -1.13 0.22
CA ILE A 47 0.38 -2.11 -0.06
C ILE A 47 -0.64 -2.11 1.09
N ILE A 48 -0.13 -2.09 2.32
CA ILE A 48 -0.93 -1.94 3.53
C ILE A 48 -0.29 -0.85 4.36
N GLU A 49 -1.02 0.23 4.61
CA GLU A 49 -0.59 1.28 5.52
C GLU A 49 -1.80 1.91 6.22
N GLY A 50 -1.65 2.18 7.51
CA GLY A 50 -2.65 2.89 8.29
C GLY A 50 -2.04 3.52 9.52
N VAL A 51 -2.70 4.55 10.05
CA VAL A 51 -2.27 5.22 11.27
C VAL A 51 -3.38 5.23 12.32
N ASN A 52 -2.98 5.12 13.58
CA ASN A 52 -3.88 5.22 14.72
C ASN A 52 -5.08 4.25 14.61
N LEU A 53 -6.29 4.80 14.72
CA LEU A 53 -7.57 4.08 14.69
C LEU A 53 -8.21 4.05 13.30
N MET A 54 -7.41 4.20 12.23
CA MET A 54 -7.91 3.94 10.89
C MET A 54 -8.50 2.53 10.82
N ASN A 55 -9.64 2.43 10.14
CA ASN A 55 -10.42 1.19 9.98
C ASN A 55 -10.54 0.75 8.51
N HIS A 56 -9.87 1.46 7.61
CA HIS A 56 -9.73 1.11 6.20
C HIS A 56 -8.26 1.23 5.82
N ASN A 57 -7.81 0.36 4.90
CA ASN A 57 -6.46 0.45 4.39
C ASN A 57 -6.30 1.71 3.52
N GLN A 58 -5.12 2.34 3.55
CA GLN A 58 -4.72 3.34 2.57
C GLN A 58 -3.51 2.79 1.81
N MET A 59 -3.67 2.66 0.50
CA MET A 59 -2.56 2.35 -0.39
C MET A 59 -1.95 3.64 -0.91
N ALA A 60 -0.64 3.64 -1.14
CA ALA A 60 0.06 4.79 -1.70
C ALA A 60 1.18 4.37 -2.65
N LEU A 61 1.47 5.22 -3.63
CA LEU A 61 2.72 5.16 -4.38
C LEU A 61 3.50 6.46 -4.15
N HIS A 62 4.79 6.28 -3.95
CA HIS A 62 5.77 7.36 -3.85
C HIS A 62 6.77 7.20 -4.99
N ALA A 63 6.95 8.26 -5.77
CA ALA A 63 7.82 8.23 -6.93
C ALA A 63 8.50 9.58 -7.17
N GLU A 64 9.56 9.54 -7.97
CA GLU A 64 10.22 10.73 -8.49
C GLU A 64 9.33 11.48 -9.51
N SER A 65 9.80 12.64 -9.94
CA SER A 65 9.07 13.56 -10.82
C SER A 65 8.45 12.86 -12.04
N GLY A 66 7.19 13.20 -12.35
CA GLY A 66 6.49 12.73 -13.55
C GLY A 66 5.54 11.55 -13.33
N CYS A 67 5.33 11.14 -12.08
CA CYS A 67 4.36 10.10 -11.72
C CYS A 67 3.08 10.73 -11.17
N THR A 68 1.95 10.51 -11.84
CA THR A 68 0.63 10.94 -11.40
C THR A 68 -0.38 9.88 -11.82
N GLN A 69 -1.29 9.51 -10.90
CA GLN A 69 -2.37 8.59 -11.21
C GLN A 69 -3.22 9.14 -12.37
N ALA A 70 -3.56 8.27 -13.33
CA ALA A 70 -4.43 8.64 -14.44
C ALA A 70 -5.83 9.08 -13.96
N THR A 71 -6.50 9.95 -14.73
CA THR A 71 -7.83 10.46 -14.39
C THR A 71 -8.95 9.45 -14.60
N SER A 72 -8.73 8.44 -15.43
CA SER A 72 -9.69 7.38 -15.74
C SER A 72 -9.11 6.03 -15.32
N VAL A 73 -9.27 5.70 -14.04
CA VAL A 73 -8.85 4.43 -13.45
C VAL A 73 -10.05 3.52 -13.18
N THR A 74 -9.87 2.22 -13.37
CA THR A 74 -10.84 1.21 -12.94
C THR A 74 -10.38 0.67 -11.60
N GLN A 75 -11.02 1.08 -10.52
CA GLN A 75 -10.69 0.66 -9.16
C GLN A 75 -11.95 0.64 -8.29
N SER A 76 -11.96 -0.18 -7.24
CA SER A 76 -13.02 -0.21 -6.22
C SER A 76 -12.81 0.80 -5.10
N GLY A 77 -11.55 1.20 -4.86
CA GLY A 77 -11.16 2.18 -3.85
C GLY A 77 -11.44 3.62 -4.27
N THR A 78 -11.19 4.54 -3.35
CA THR A 78 -11.39 5.98 -3.53
C THR A 78 -10.04 6.68 -3.63
N THR A 79 -9.75 7.35 -4.75
CA THR A 79 -8.55 8.19 -4.88
C THR A 79 -8.58 9.33 -3.86
N GLY A 80 -7.55 9.41 -3.03
CA GLY A 80 -7.33 10.51 -2.08
C GLY A 80 -6.46 11.63 -2.68
N GLY A 81 -5.38 11.24 -3.36
CA GLY A 81 -4.45 12.16 -4.04
C GLY A 81 -3.86 11.50 -5.28
N THR A 82 -3.63 12.27 -6.33
CA THR A 82 -3.15 11.73 -7.61
C THR A 82 -1.66 11.94 -7.86
N ASN A 83 -1.02 12.90 -7.18
CA ASN A 83 0.40 13.21 -7.42
C ASN A 83 1.30 12.34 -6.55
N CYS A 84 2.05 11.43 -7.17
CA CYS A 84 2.91 10.48 -6.47
C CYS A 84 4.23 11.11 -5.98
N THR A 85 4.48 12.38 -6.33
CA THR A 85 5.64 13.16 -5.85
C THR A 85 5.33 13.98 -4.61
N ASP A 86 4.06 14.06 -4.20
CA ASP A 86 3.68 14.78 -2.99
C ASP A 86 4.14 14.01 -1.75
N GLY A 87 4.24 14.70 -0.60
CA GLY A 87 4.69 14.05 0.65
C GLY A 87 3.80 12.90 1.11
N SER A 88 2.52 12.90 0.74
CA SER A 88 1.58 11.80 0.98
C SER A 88 1.61 10.72 -0.10
N GLY A 89 2.35 10.92 -1.19
CA GLY A 89 2.21 10.13 -2.40
C GLY A 89 0.84 10.29 -3.04
N CYS A 90 0.60 9.47 -4.07
CA CYS A 90 -0.72 9.32 -4.66
C CYS A 90 -1.42 8.16 -3.96
N THR A 91 -2.59 8.42 -3.40
CA THR A 91 -3.24 7.54 -2.44
C THR A 91 -4.57 7.02 -2.95
N VAL A 92 -4.87 5.77 -2.58
CA VAL A 92 -6.19 5.14 -2.77
C VAL A 92 -6.62 4.56 -1.44
N ALA A 93 -7.75 5.04 -0.91
CA ALA A 93 -8.38 4.47 0.27
C ALA A 93 -9.27 3.28 -0.12
N GLU A 94 -9.13 2.16 0.59
CA GLU A 94 -10.04 1.04 0.40
C GLU A 94 -11.42 1.34 1.01
N ASN A 95 -12.49 0.89 0.34
CA ASN A 95 -13.86 1.19 0.74
C ASN A 95 -14.47 0.08 1.60
N GLN A 96 -13.90 -1.13 1.59
CA GLN A 96 -14.35 -2.22 2.45
C GLN A 96 -13.88 -2.05 3.89
N SER A 97 -14.81 -2.12 4.84
CA SER A 97 -14.55 -1.90 6.28
C SER A 97 -13.77 -3.03 6.95
N ASN A 98 -13.60 -4.17 6.29
CA ASN A 98 -12.76 -5.28 6.72
C ASN A 98 -11.39 -5.28 6.01
N SER A 99 -10.99 -4.19 5.37
CA SER A 99 -9.67 -4.07 4.71
C SER A 99 -8.52 -3.85 5.69
N TYR A 100 -8.78 -3.27 6.86
CA TYR A 100 -7.75 -2.98 7.87
C TYR A 100 -8.33 -2.97 9.28
N GLY A 101 -7.44 -2.95 10.27
CA GLY A 101 -7.78 -2.74 11.67
C GLY A 101 -8.64 -3.86 12.27
N GLU A 102 -9.52 -3.47 13.20
CA GLU A 102 -10.40 -4.41 13.90
C GLU A 102 -11.33 -5.18 12.94
N GLY A 103 -11.78 -4.55 11.85
CA GLY A 103 -12.61 -5.21 10.83
C GLY A 103 -11.88 -6.36 10.14
N PHE A 104 -10.62 -6.16 9.76
CA PHE A 104 -9.77 -7.19 9.15
C PHE A 104 -9.52 -8.34 10.13
N ALA A 105 -9.18 -8.02 11.38
CA ALA A 105 -8.93 -9.02 12.42
C ALA A 105 -10.17 -9.87 12.73
N ASN A 106 -11.34 -9.25 12.87
CA ASN A 106 -12.60 -9.94 13.17
C ASN A 106 -13.10 -10.80 11.99
N ALA A 107 -12.70 -10.47 10.76
CA ALA A 107 -12.98 -11.29 9.58
C ALA A 107 -12.07 -12.53 9.47
N GLY A 108 -11.09 -12.69 10.37
CA GLY A 108 -10.10 -13.76 10.34
C GLY A 108 -8.87 -13.46 9.45
N GLY A 109 -8.73 -12.21 9.03
CA GLY A 109 -7.69 -11.72 8.16
C GLY A 109 -8.08 -11.68 6.68
N GLY A 110 -7.07 -11.81 5.81
CA GLY A 110 -7.25 -11.72 4.37
C GLY A 110 -5.94 -11.70 3.61
N VAL A 111 -6.06 -11.56 2.30
CA VAL A 111 -4.93 -11.56 1.37
C VAL A 111 -4.86 -10.23 0.65
N TRP A 112 -3.67 -9.62 0.64
CA TRP A 112 -3.34 -8.51 -0.23
C TRP A 112 -2.42 -9.00 -1.34
N ALA A 113 -2.79 -8.72 -2.59
CA ALA A 113 -2.02 -9.09 -3.76
C ALA A 113 -1.67 -7.84 -4.56
N THR A 114 -0.40 -7.71 -4.94
CA THR A 114 0.13 -6.56 -5.68
C THR A 114 0.83 -7.05 -6.92
N GLN A 115 0.34 -6.66 -8.08
CA GLN A 115 1.02 -6.88 -9.35
C GLN A 115 1.93 -5.69 -9.63
N PHE A 116 3.23 -5.93 -9.83
CA PHE A 116 4.16 -4.91 -10.25
C PHE A 116 4.45 -5.08 -11.74
N ASP A 117 3.88 -4.21 -12.58
CA ASP A 117 3.92 -4.34 -14.04
C ASP A 117 4.50 -3.09 -14.72
N GLU A 118 4.92 -3.22 -15.99
CA GLU A 118 5.40 -2.08 -16.78
C GLU A 118 4.32 -1.03 -17.01
N SER A 119 3.04 -1.44 -17.04
CA SER A 119 1.90 -0.54 -17.28
C SER A 119 1.34 0.12 -16.02
N GLY A 120 1.77 -0.30 -14.83
CA GLY A 120 1.30 0.23 -13.56
C GLY A 120 1.33 -0.79 -12.42
N ILE A 121 0.75 -0.37 -11.31
CA ILE A 121 0.51 -1.17 -10.11
C ILE A 121 -0.99 -1.08 -9.80
#